data_AF-A0A8S2YPV3-F1
#
_entry.id   AF-A0A8S2YPV3-F1
#
_cell.length_a   1.000
_cell.length_b   1.000
_cell.length_c   1.000
_cell.angle_alpha   90.00
_cell.angle_beta   90.00
_cell.angle_gamma   90.00
#
_symmetry.space_group_name_H-M   'P 1'
#
loop_
_entity.id
_entity.type
_entity.pdbx_description
1 polymer ?
#
loop_
_entity_poly.entity_id
_entity_poly.type
_entity_poly.pdbx_seq_one_letter_code
_entity_poly.pdbx_strand_id
1 'polypeptide(L)' 'KSLLFLDVLLTNINGALSTSAYHKPAAEPYIVPFISEHPRHVFDNIVQTSRRRAIEYSSTLQSFNDERRYIKSTFLYNE' A
#
# COMPACT_ATOMS: atom_id res chain seq x y z
N LYS A 1 -19.10 -1.77 4.08
CA LYS A 1 -19.11 -0.44 3.41
C LYS A 1 -17.75 0.18 3.62
N SER A 2 -17.14 0.75 2.57
CA SER A 2 -15.80 1.33 2.67
C SER A 2 -15.77 2.81 2.29
N LEU A 3 -14.88 3.56 2.92
CA LEU A 3 -14.66 4.99 2.72
C LEU A 3 -13.16 5.27 2.67
N LEU A 4 -12.78 6.25 1.86
CA LEU A 4 -11.41 6.73 1.76
C LEU A 4 -11.23 7.97 2.62
N PHE A 5 -10.20 7.99 3.47
CA PHE A 5 -9.84 9.15 4.27
C PHE A 5 -8.32 9.23 4.42
N LEU A 6 -7.69 10.26 3.85
CA LEU A 6 -6.25 10.54 3.97
C LEU A 6 -5.35 9.31 3.74
N ASP A 7 -5.50 8.64 2.59
CA ASP A 7 -4.77 7.42 2.21
C ASP A 7 -5.04 6.17 3.09
N VAL A 8 -6.05 6.23 3.97
CA VAL A 8 -6.56 5.09 4.74
C VAL A 8 -7.88 4.61 4.14
N LEU A 9 -7.97 3.29 3.91
CA LEU A 9 -9.22 2.63 3.56
C LEU A 9 -9.93 2.22 4.86
N LEU A 10 -11.01 2.92 5.20
CA LEU A 10 -11.88 2.59 6.32
C LEU A 10 -12.95 1.62 5.85
N THR A 11 -13.04 0.44 6.44
CA THR A 11 -14.05 -0.57 6.13
C THR A 11 -14.84 -0.91 7.38
N ASN A 12 -16.16 -0.71 7.33
CA ASN A 12 -17.06 -1.23 8.36
C ASN A 12 -17.33 -2.71 8.09
N ILE A 13 -16.90 -3.55 9.02
CA ILE A 13 -17.10 -5.00 9.06
C ILE A 13 -18.04 -5.29 10.23
N ASN A 14 -19.33 -5.53 9.94
CA ASN A 14 -20.36 -5.89 10.93
C ASN A 14 -20.42 -4.96 12.16
N GLY A 15 -20.27 -3.65 11.96
CA GLY A 15 -20.30 -2.65 13.03
C GLY A 15 -18.94 -2.33 13.63
N ALA A 16 -17.88 -3.09 13.31
CA ALA A 16 -16.51 -2.80 13.69
C ALA A 16 -15.77 -2.03 12.59
N LEU A 17 -14.99 -1.02 12.97
CA LEU A 17 -14.11 -0.31 12.06
C LEU A 17 -12.83 -1.13 11.84
N SER A 18 -12.51 -1.41 10.58
CA SER A 18 -11.24 -1.97 10.14
C SER A 18 -10.55 -1.01 9.17
N THR A 19 -9.23 -0.93 9.25
CA THR A 19 -8.41 -0.04 8.43
C THR A 19 -7.37 -0.83 7.65
N SER A 20 -7.05 -0.34 6.45
CA SER A 20 -5.89 -0.75 5.66
C SER A 20 -5.35 0.44 4.87
N ALA A 21 -4.21 0.28 4.18
CA ALA A 21 -3.76 1.31 3.27
C ALA A 21 -4.70 1.41 2.07
N TYR A 22 -4.90 2.63 1.56
CA TYR A 22 -5.62 2.84 0.31
C TYR A 22 -4.66 2.88 -0.87
N HIS A 23 -4.99 2.09 -1.90
CA HIS A 23 -4.28 2.07 -3.16
C HIS A 23 -5.09 2.84 -4.21
N LYS A 24 -4.52 3.94 -4.71
CA LYS A 24 -5.12 4.65 -5.83
C LYS A 24 -5.12 3.73 -7.06
N PRO A 25 -6.24 3.64 -7.80
CA PRO A 25 -6.27 2.91 -9.06
C PRO A 25 -5.14 3.41 -9.98
N ALA A 26 -4.37 2.47 -10.50
CA ALA A 26 -3.32 2.72 -11.47
C ALA A 26 -3.69 2.07 -12.81
N ALA A 27 -3.26 2.67 -13.92
CA ALA A 27 -3.45 2.09 -15.25
C ALA A 27 -2.69 0.76 -15.40
N GLU A 28 -1.54 0.65 -14.73
CA GLU A 28 -0.69 -0.54 -14.70
C GLU A 28 -0.70 -1.16 -13.30
N PRO A 29 -0.66 -2.51 -13.17
CA PRO A 29 -0.66 -3.20 -11.88
C PRO A 29 0.70 -3.13 -11.16
N TYR A 30 1.74 -2.72 -11.88
CA TYR A 30 3.09 -2.54 -11.38
C TYR A 30 3.54 -1.09 -11.57
N ILE A 31 4.30 -0.57 -10.61
CA ILE A 31 5.07 0.65 -10.80
C ILE A 31 6.37 0.18 -11.43
N VAL A 32 6.48 0.26 -12.76
CA VAL A 32 7.73 -0.03 -13.45
C VAL A 32 8.73 1.06 -13.01
N PRO A 33 9.78 0.74 -12.24
CA PRO A 33 10.76 1.73 -11.79
C PRO A 33 11.55 2.36 -12.96
N PHE A 34 11.34 1.86 -14.17
CA PHE A 34 12.20 2.09 -15.33
C PHE A 34 11.62 3.06 -16.39
N ILE A 35 10.42 3.62 -16.18
CA ILE A 35 9.85 4.62 -17.12
C ILE A 35 9.97 6.07 -16.64
N SER A 36 10.20 6.31 -15.35
CA SER A 36 10.47 7.65 -14.81
C SER A 36 11.90 7.75 -14.32
N GLU A 37 12.65 8.72 -14.83
CA GLU A 37 14.01 9.02 -14.39
C GLU A 37 13.97 9.68 -13.00
N HIS A 38 14.04 8.88 -11.94
CA HIS A 38 14.20 9.35 -10.58
C HIS A 38 15.50 8.83 -9.96
N PRO A 39 16.12 9.59 -9.03
CA PRO A 39 17.24 9.08 -8.25
C PRO A 39 16.85 7.84 -7.42
N ARG A 40 17.79 6.91 -7.21
CA ARG A 40 17.57 5.65 -6.48
C ARG A 40 16.91 5.83 -5.10
N HIS A 41 17.33 6.87 -4.37
CA HIS A 41 16.77 7.17 -3.04
C HIS A 41 15.28 7.50 -3.07
N VAL A 42 14.74 8.01 -4.19
CA VAL A 42 13.31 8.28 -4.34
C VAL A 42 12.54 6.97 -4.39
N PHE A 43 13.01 6.00 -5.17
CA PHE A 43 12.39 4.68 -5.23
C PHE A 43 12.42 3.97 -3.87
N ASP A 44 13.56 4.00 -3.18
CA ASP A 44 13.69 3.41 -1.85
C ASP A 44 12.72 4.08 -0.87
N ASN A 45 12.61 5.41 -0.89
CA ASN A 45 11.68 6.14 -0.05
C ASN A 45 10.21 5.77 -0.32
N ILE A 46 9.84 5.54 -1.58
CA ILE A 46 8.47 5.11 -1.93
C ILE A 46 8.18 3.74 -1.28
N VAL A 47 9.06 2.76 -1.43
CA VAL A 47 8.88 1.42 -0.84
C VAL A 47 8.83 1.50 0.68
N GLN A 48 9.76 2.23 1.31
CA GLN A 48 9.79 2.38 2.76
C GLN A 48 8.55 3.09 3.30
N THR A 49 8.06 4.12 2.61
CA THR A 49 6.83 4.84 3.00
C THR A 49 5.62 3.93 2.90
N SER A 50 5.49 3.16 1.81
CA SER A 50 4.41 2.18 1.65
C SER A 50 4.42 1.12 2.76
N ARG A 51 5.59 0.61 3.13
CA ARG A 51 5.72 -0.34 4.26
C ARG A 51 5.31 0.29 5.59
N ARG A 52 5.74 1.52 5.89
CA ARG A 52 5.34 2.22 7.12
C ARG A 52 3.83 2.43 7.18
N ARG A 53 3.21 2.85 6.07
CA ARG A 53 1.75 2.98 5.96
C ARG A 53 1.03 1.65 6.19
N ALA A 54 1.54 0.56 5.64
CA ALA A 54 0.97 -0.77 5.87
C ALA A 54 0.98 -1.13 7.37
N ILE A 55 2.06 -0.82 8.10
CA ILE A 55 2.18 -1.06 9.55
C ILE A 55 1.18 -0.20 10.33
N GLU A 56 1.14 1.11 10.04
CA GLU A 56 0.30 2.07 10.77
C GLU A 56 -1.20 1.89 10.49
N TYR A 57 -1.56 1.60 9.25
CA TYR A 57 -2.96 1.63 8.80
C TYR A 57 -3.64 0.28 8.85
N SER A 58 -2.92 -0.83 9.01
CA SER A 58 -3.55 -2.16 9.02
C SER A 58 -4.08 -2.52 10.41
N SER A 59 -5.41 -2.56 10.56
CA SER A 59 -6.06 -2.96 11.81
C SER A 59 -5.86 -4.43 12.17
N THR A 60 -5.44 -5.27 11.21
CA THR A 60 -5.30 -6.72 11.41
C THR A 60 -3.99 -7.23 10.81
N LEU A 61 -3.48 -8.33 11.35
CA LEU A 61 -2.31 -9.00 10.78
C LEU A 61 -2.57 -9.46 9.33
N GLN A 62 -3.81 -9.86 9.03
CA GLN A 62 -4.17 -10.26 7.68
C GLN A 62 -4.11 -9.09 6.70
N SER A 63 -4.70 -7.94 7.05
CA SER A 63 -4.62 -6.74 6.20
C SER A 63 -3.17 -6.28 6.03
N PHE A 64 -2.35 -6.34 7.08
CA PHE A 64 -0.92 -6.07 6.95
C PHE A 64 -0.21 -7.03 5.98
N ASN A 65 -0.51 -8.32 6.06
CA ASN A 65 0.08 -9.32 5.16
C ASN A 65 -0.37 -9.12 3.71
N ASP A 66 -1.62 -8.71 3.49
CA ASP A 66 -2.15 -8.40 2.16
C ASP A 66 -1.47 -7.16 1.59
N GLU A 67 -1.28 -6.10 2.40
CA GLU A 67 -0.49 -4.92 2.04
C GLU A 67 0.97 -5.27 1.71
N ARG A 68 1.60 -6.13 2.51
CA ARG A 68 2.97 -6.60 2.24
C ARG A 68 3.06 -7.32 0.89
N ARG A 69 2.08 -8.18 0.55
CA ARG A 69 2.04 -8.86 -0.75
C ARG A 69 1.84 -7.87 -1.88
N TYR A 70 0.92 -6.92 -1.72
CA TYR A 70 0.65 -5.87 -2.70
C TYR A 70 1.93 -5.08 -3.03
N ILE A 71 2.64 -4.57 -2.02
CA ILE A 71 3.89 -3.81 -2.20
C ILE A 71 4.93 -4.64 -2.95
N LYS A 72 5.11 -5.92 -2.60
CA LYS A 72 6.05 -6.81 -3.31
C LYS A 72 5.69 -6.95 -4.78
N SER A 73 4.41 -7.19 -5.09
CA SER A 73 3.95 -7.31 -6.49
C SER A 73 4.08 -5.98 -7.26
N THR A 74 3.70 -4.86 -6.65
CA THR A 74 3.65 -3.56 -7.32
C THR A 74 5.04 -3.05 -7.69
N PHE A 75 6.03 -3.24 -6.82
CA PHE A 75 7.40 -2.79 -7.08
C PHE A 75 8.29 -3.86 -7.73
N LEU A 76 7.74 -5.05 -8.04
CA LEU A 76 8.51 -6.24 -8.41
C LEU A 76 9.68 -6.47 -7.43
N TYR A 77 9.45 -6.14 -6.16
CA TYR A 77 10.48 -6.09 -5.14
C TYR A 77 10.75 -7.50 -4.64
N ASN A 78 11.85 -8.08 -5.11
CA ASN A 78 12.38 -9.32 -4.58
C ASN A 78 13.20 -8.98 -3.32
N GLU A 79 12.69 -9.37 -2.15
CA GLU A 79 13.49 -9.48 -0.92
C GLU A 79 14.40 -10.71 -1.00
#